data_AF-Q2U979-F1
#
_entry.id   AF-Q2U979-F1
#
_cell.length_a   1.000
_cell.length_b   1.000
_cell.length_c   1.000
_cell.angle_alpha   90.00
_cell.angle_beta   90.00
_cell.angle_gamma   90.00
#
_symmetry.space_group_name_H-M   'P 1'
#
loop_
_entity.id
_entity.type
_entity.pdbx_description
1 polymer ?
#
loop_
_entity_poly.entity_id
_entity_poly.type
_entity_poly.pdbx_seq_one_letter_code
_entity_poly.pdbx_strand_id
1 'polypeptide(L)'
;MKTAAHIGTPGLGMYCAAGWALEGFCDSLAYEIAPFNLKLTIFQCSIEIGILTNLVTSVPPIVPAYSPSSNQAPLFRGMLNRLVPRLPNTHTETNGAQETGQIASVENGPFSRPEVTSMYPPLSPAHMEILVAETVYAITAIGGHENPPSRHIVGQEGVASVKEKLKTVSEELEDFIQSSYAVDYAAGGDQKRASKDENIFGMGTGNGGV
;
A
#
# COMPACT_ATOMS: atom_id res chain seq x y z
N MET A 1 -3.93 8.19 6.12
CA MET A 1 -3.32 6.83 6.20
C MET A 1 -2.99 6.38 4.79
N LYS A 2 -1.71 6.10 4.50
CA LYS A 2 -1.18 5.87 3.13
C LYS A 2 -1.95 4.76 2.38
N THR A 3 -2.04 4.89 1.05
CA THR A 3 -2.62 3.90 0.12
C THR A 3 -1.93 2.55 0.30
N ALA A 4 -2.53 1.66 1.10
CA ALA A 4 -1.93 0.38 1.49
C ALA A 4 -1.81 -0.64 0.34
N ALA A 5 -2.39 -0.38 -0.84
CA ALA A 5 -2.29 -1.30 -1.98
C ALA A 5 -0.88 -1.31 -2.60
N HIS A 6 -0.15 -0.18 -2.64
CA HIS A 6 1.16 -0.10 -3.29
C HIS A 6 2.34 -0.32 -2.36
N ILE A 7 2.12 -0.22 -1.05
CA ILE A 7 3.17 -0.33 -0.04
C ILE A 7 2.67 -1.25 1.06
N GLY A 8 3.41 -2.34 1.27
CA GLY A 8 3.15 -3.25 2.39
C GLY A 8 3.19 -2.49 3.70
N THR A 9 2.05 -2.41 4.38
CA THR A 9 1.96 -1.83 5.73
C THR A 9 1.96 -2.96 6.75
N PRO A 10 2.86 -2.95 7.74
CA PRO A 10 2.85 -3.94 8.82
C PRO A 10 1.47 -4.05 9.47
N GLY A 11 0.99 -5.27 9.69
CA GLY A 11 -0.35 -5.52 10.23
C GLY A 11 -1.50 -5.46 9.21
N LEU A 12 -1.23 -5.11 7.95
CA LEU A 12 -2.20 -5.07 6.84
C LEU A 12 -1.82 -5.97 5.66
N GLY A 13 -0.96 -6.98 5.87
CA GLY A 13 -0.47 -7.85 4.79
C GLY A 13 -1.57 -8.48 3.93
N MET A 14 -2.64 -8.99 4.56
CA MET A 14 -3.79 -9.55 3.84
C MET A 14 -4.51 -8.52 2.96
N TYR A 15 -4.69 -7.30 3.48
CA TYR A 15 -5.32 -6.20 2.73
C TYR A 15 -4.46 -5.79 1.53
N CYS A 16 -3.15 -5.63 1.75
CA CYS A 16 -2.21 -5.27 0.69
C CYS A 16 -2.17 -6.37 -0.39
N ALA A 17 -2.06 -7.64 0.01
CA ALA A 17 -2.03 -8.78 -0.90
C ALA A 17 -3.30 -8.88 -1.75
N ALA A 18 -4.48 -8.68 -1.15
CA ALA A 18 -5.74 -8.64 -1.88
C ALA A 18 -5.78 -7.47 -2.89
N GLY A 19 -5.26 -6.30 -2.52
CA GLY A 19 -5.11 -5.16 -3.43
C GLY A 19 -4.23 -5.49 -4.63
N TRP A 20 -3.03 -6.05 -4.41
CA TRP A 20 -2.14 -6.50 -5.49
C TRP A 20 -2.78 -7.57 -6.39
N ALA A 21 -3.49 -8.53 -5.80
CA ALA A 21 -4.18 -9.57 -6.55
C ALA A 21 -5.30 -9.00 -7.44
N LEU A 22 -6.10 -8.08 -6.90
CA LEU A 22 -7.12 -7.37 -7.67
C LEU A 22 -6.48 -6.59 -8.83
N GLU A 23 -5.37 -5.91 -8.57
CA GLU A 23 -4.64 -5.16 -9.58
C GLU A 23 -4.11 -6.05 -10.71
N GLY A 24 -3.48 -7.18 -10.39
CA GLY A 24 -3.00 -8.13 -11.41
C GLY A 24 -4.14 -8.78 -12.21
N PHE A 25 -5.27 -9.08 -11.56
CA PHE A 25 -6.47 -9.55 -12.23
C PHE A 25 -7.01 -8.52 -13.22
N CYS A 26 -7.14 -7.27 -12.78
CA CYS A 26 -7.62 -6.18 -13.62
C CYS A 26 -6.68 -5.83 -14.78
N ASP A 27 -5.36 -5.94 -14.60
CA ASP A 27 -4.39 -5.74 -15.68
C ASP A 27 -4.59 -6.77 -16.80
N SER A 28 -4.81 -8.04 -16.44
CA SER A 28 -5.06 -9.11 -17.42
C SER A 28 -6.41 -8.91 -18.11
N LEU A 29 -7.45 -8.62 -17.31
CA LEU A 29 -8.80 -8.39 -17.80
C LEU A 29 -8.90 -7.21 -18.77
N ALA A 30 -8.12 -6.15 -18.56
CA ALA A 30 -8.12 -4.98 -19.44
C ALA A 30 -7.82 -5.32 -20.91
N TYR A 31 -6.92 -6.29 -21.16
CA TYR A 31 -6.62 -6.75 -22.51
C TYR A 31 -7.74 -7.62 -23.10
N GLU A 32 -8.38 -8.45 -22.29
CA GLU A 32 -9.47 -9.35 -22.72
C GLU A 32 -10.73 -8.57 -23.11
N ILE A 33 -11.03 -7.47 -22.41
CA ILE A 33 -12.24 -6.68 -22.66
C ILE A 33 -12.06 -5.59 -23.72
N ALA A 34 -10.81 -5.30 -24.11
CA ALA A 34 -10.49 -4.25 -25.09
C ALA A 34 -11.23 -4.42 -26.45
N PRO A 35 -11.39 -5.64 -27.02
CA PRO A 35 -12.13 -5.83 -28.27
C PRO A 35 -13.61 -5.41 -28.20
N PHE A 36 -14.20 -5.35 -27.00
CA PHE A 36 -15.58 -4.91 -26.79
C PHE A 36 -15.71 -3.39 -26.55
N ASN A 37 -14.62 -2.64 -26.72
CA ASN A 37 -14.53 -1.22 -26.43
C ASN A 37 -14.91 -0.87 -24.97
N LEU A 38 -14.67 -1.79 -24.03
CA LEU A 38 -14.80 -1.55 -22.60
C LEU A 38 -13.48 -1.00 -22.06
N LYS A 39 -13.57 -0.01 -21.16
CA LYS A 39 -12.42 0.60 -20.50
C LYS A 39 -12.44 0.23 -19.02
N LEU A 40 -11.28 -0.09 -18.47
CA LEU A 40 -11.11 -0.44 -17.06
C LEU A 40 -10.11 0.53 -16.43
N THR A 41 -10.49 1.08 -15.29
CA THR A 41 -9.64 1.93 -14.45
C THR A 41 -9.72 1.47 -13.01
N ILE A 42 -8.56 1.27 -12.40
CA ILE A 42 -8.42 0.95 -10.98
C ILE A 42 -8.23 2.26 -10.20
N PHE A 43 -9.17 2.55 -9.30
CA PHE A 43 -9.07 3.68 -8.39
C PHE A 43 -8.40 3.26 -7.08
N GLN A 44 -7.26 3.87 -6.79
CA GLN A 44 -6.52 3.66 -5.56
C GLN A 44 -6.84 4.79 -4.59
N CYS A 45 -7.87 4.54 -3.79
CA CYS A 45 -8.35 5.48 -2.78
C CYS A 45 -7.63 5.30 -1.45
N SER A 46 -7.80 6.28 -0.56
CA SER A 46 -7.36 6.12 0.82
C SER A 46 -8.10 4.95 1.49
N ILE A 47 -7.39 4.22 2.36
CA ILE A 47 -7.98 3.11 3.12
C ILE A 47 -9.13 3.59 4.03
N GLU A 48 -9.06 4.85 4.45
CA GLU A 48 -10.05 5.51 5.30
C GLU A 48 -11.44 5.48 4.68
N ILE A 49 -11.56 5.70 3.36
CA ILE A 49 -12.84 5.59 2.66
C ILE A 49 -13.43 4.20 2.84
N GLY A 50 -12.64 3.15 2.59
CA GLY A 50 -13.09 1.76 2.72
C GLY A 50 -13.51 1.41 4.14
N ILE A 51 -12.77 1.87 5.15
CA ILE A 51 -13.03 1.55 6.56
C ILE A 51 -14.25 2.32 7.08
N LEU A 52 -14.32 3.61 6.78
CA LEU A 52 -15.25 4.54 7.39
C LEU A 52 -16.63 4.57 6.73
N THR A 53 -16.73 4.12 5.47
CA THR A 53 -18.00 4.08 4.74
C THR A 53 -18.65 2.70 4.74
N ASN A 54 -17.93 1.63 5.10
CA ASN A 54 -18.45 0.26 5.10
C ASN A 54 -18.69 -0.29 6.51
N LEU A 55 -19.42 -1.41 6.56
CA LEU A 55 -19.63 -2.17 7.79
C LEU A 55 -18.31 -2.78 8.25
N VAL A 56 -17.85 -2.39 9.44
CA VAL A 56 -16.67 -2.99 10.06
C VAL A 56 -17.11 -4.14 10.96
N THR A 57 -16.67 -5.35 10.66
CA THR A 57 -16.91 -6.53 11.50
C THR A 57 -15.62 -6.94 12.20
N SER A 58 -15.68 -7.00 13.53
CA SER A 58 -14.58 -7.47 14.38
C SER A 58 -14.92 -8.84 14.97
N VAL A 59 -13.94 -9.73 14.94
CA VAL A 59 -14.00 -11.06 15.57
C VAL A 59 -13.26 -11.02 16.90
N PRO A 60 -13.58 -11.87 17.89
CA PRO A 60 -12.90 -11.88 19.19
C PRO A 60 -11.36 -11.94 19.07
N PRO A 61 -10.61 -11.35 20.01
CA PRO A 61 -9.15 -11.40 19.97
C PRO A 61 -8.62 -12.84 19.96
N ILE A 62 -7.77 -13.16 18.99
CA ILE A 62 -7.18 -14.49 18.86
C ILE A 62 -5.87 -14.51 19.68
N VAL A 63 -5.98 -15.00 20.91
CA VAL A 63 -4.87 -15.12 21.87
C VAL A 63 -4.33 -16.56 21.85
N PRO A 64 -2.99 -16.78 21.86
CA PRO A 64 -1.91 -15.79 21.97
C PRO A 64 -1.35 -15.30 20.63
N ALA A 65 -1.81 -15.82 19.48
CA ALA A 65 -1.18 -15.61 18.18
C ALA A 65 -1.11 -14.13 17.74
N TYR A 66 -2.05 -13.29 18.18
CA TYR A 66 -2.10 -11.86 17.86
C TYR A 66 -2.13 -10.98 19.12
N SER A 67 -1.52 -11.42 20.23
CA SER A 67 -1.36 -10.54 21.39
C SER A 67 -0.24 -9.52 21.15
N PRO A 68 -0.33 -8.30 21.72
CA PRO A 68 0.75 -7.31 21.61
C PRO A 68 2.09 -7.80 22.19
N SER A 69 2.06 -8.77 23.11
CA SER A 69 3.23 -9.41 23.70
C SER A 69 3.97 -10.35 22.74
N SER A 70 3.26 -10.98 21.79
CA SER A 70 3.82 -11.93 20.83
C SER A 70 4.05 -11.30 19.46
N ASN A 71 3.17 -10.38 19.05
CA ASN A 71 3.21 -9.70 17.77
C ASN A 71 3.66 -8.24 17.94
N GLN A 72 4.87 -7.94 17.45
CA GLN A 72 5.44 -6.59 17.49
C GLN A 72 4.82 -5.65 16.44
N ALA A 73 4.15 -6.19 15.40
CA ALA A 73 3.54 -5.36 14.37
C ALA A 73 2.27 -4.67 14.90
N PRO A 74 2.06 -3.38 14.59
CA PRO A 74 0.88 -2.67 15.03
C PRO A 74 -0.37 -3.31 14.42
N LEU A 75 -1.28 -3.75 15.28
CA LEU A 75 -2.54 -4.34 14.85
C LEU A 75 -3.51 -3.24 14.39
N PHE A 76 -4.10 -3.46 13.21
CA PHE A 76 -5.09 -2.55 12.66
C PHE A 76 -6.32 -2.37 13.59
N ARG A 77 -6.72 -3.42 14.32
CA ARG A 77 -7.73 -3.35 15.38
C ARG A 77 -7.43 -2.29 16.43
N GLY A 78 -6.17 -2.20 16.86
CA GLY A 78 -5.71 -1.19 17.82
C GLY A 78 -5.80 0.22 17.26
N MET A 79 -5.54 0.41 15.96
CA MET A 79 -5.74 1.69 15.30
C MET A 79 -7.23 2.07 15.30
N LEU A 80 -8.13 1.16 14.93
CA LEU A 80 -9.57 1.41 14.92
C LEU A 80 -10.13 1.73 16.31
N ASN A 81 -9.67 1.01 17.34
CA ASN A 81 -10.04 1.29 18.73
C ASN A 81 -9.63 2.71 19.17
N ARG A 82 -8.59 3.29 18.58
CA ARG A 82 -8.18 4.69 18.84
C ARG A 82 -8.92 5.71 17.96
N LEU A 83 -9.28 5.33 16.75
CA LEU A 83 -9.92 6.23 15.76
C LEU A 83 -11.42 6.38 16.00
N VAL A 84 -12.15 5.28 16.22
CA VAL A 84 -13.61 5.31 16.32
C VAL A 84 -14.12 6.19 17.45
N PRO A 85 -13.58 6.14 18.69
CA PRO A 85 -14.02 7.02 19.76
C PRO A 85 -13.75 8.52 19.51
N ARG A 86 -12.82 8.85 18.61
CA ARG A 86 -12.52 10.23 18.23
C ARG A 86 -13.44 10.79 17.16
N LEU A 87 -14.34 9.97 16.62
CA LEU A 87 -15.31 10.44 15.64
C LEU A 87 -16.34 11.36 16.32
N PRO A 88 -16.78 12.42 15.63
CA PRO A 88 -17.57 13.50 16.23
C PRO A 88 -18.94 13.08 16.75
N ASN A 89 -19.47 11.93 16.31
CA ASN A 89 -20.79 11.42 16.72
C ASN A 89 -20.72 10.27 17.73
N THR A 90 -19.54 9.98 18.30
CA THR A 90 -19.37 8.93 19.31
C THR A 90 -19.74 9.44 20.70
N HIS A 91 -20.98 9.92 20.86
CA HIS A 91 -21.56 10.10 22.20
C HIS A 91 -21.90 8.71 22.73
N THR A 92 -20.94 8.09 23.40
CA THR A 92 -21.27 7.01 24.33
C THR A 92 -22.21 7.59 25.38
N GLU A 93 -23.48 7.19 25.33
CA GLU A 93 -24.33 7.16 26.52
C GLU A 93 -23.71 6.19 27.53
N THR A 94 -22.68 6.64 28.24
CA THR A 94 -22.26 6.03 29.50
C THR A 94 -23.28 6.47 30.56
N ASN A 95 -24.43 5.82 30.56
CA ASN A 95 -25.25 5.74 31.76
C ASN A 95 -24.53 4.86 32.78
N GLY A 96 -23.89 5.51 33.75
CA GLY A 96 -23.42 4.89 34.99
C GLY A 96 -21.91 4.63 35.06
N ALA A 97 -21.31 5.22 36.09
CA ALA A 97 -19.93 5.08 36.56
C ALA A 97 -18.87 5.92 35.84
N GLN A 98 -18.52 7.03 36.51
CA GLN A 98 -17.28 7.77 36.37
C GLN A 98 -16.08 6.82 36.29
N GLU A 99 -15.26 6.93 35.24
CA GLU A 99 -13.80 7.00 35.39
C GLU A 99 -13.20 7.89 34.30
N THR A 100 -12.48 8.90 34.77
CA THR A 100 -11.66 9.87 34.07
C THR A 100 -10.72 9.26 33.02
N GLY A 101 -10.79 9.77 31.78
CA GLY A 101 -9.58 10.03 30.97
C GLY A 101 -8.77 8.85 30.44
N GLN A 102 -9.31 7.63 30.36
CA GLN A 102 -8.57 6.53 29.72
C GLN A 102 -8.75 6.57 28.20
N ILE A 103 -7.69 7.01 27.50
CA ILE A 103 -7.45 6.72 26.09
C ILE A 103 -7.76 5.24 25.89
N ALA A 104 -8.73 4.89 25.03
CA ALA A 104 -9.09 3.50 24.74
C ALA A 104 -7.79 2.70 24.51
N SER A 105 -7.47 1.81 25.45
CA SER A 105 -6.29 0.96 25.34
C SER A 105 -6.48 0.07 24.09
N VAL A 106 -5.37 -0.37 23.49
CA VAL A 106 -5.40 -1.26 22.32
C VAL A 106 -6.30 -2.50 22.57
N GLU A 107 -6.43 -2.89 23.84
CA GLU A 107 -7.11 -4.08 24.32
C GLU A 107 -8.57 -3.85 24.74
N ASN A 108 -8.98 -2.64 25.17
CA ASN A 108 -10.33 -2.39 25.72
C ASN A 108 -11.25 -1.54 24.83
N GLY A 109 -11.00 -1.49 23.52
CA GLY A 109 -11.81 -0.68 22.59
C GLY A 109 -13.08 -1.39 22.06
N PRO A 110 -13.93 -0.67 21.31
CA PRO A 110 -15.21 -1.17 20.81
C PRO A 110 -15.09 -2.43 19.95
N PHE A 111 -13.95 -2.59 19.27
CA PHE A 111 -13.69 -3.76 18.45
C PHE A 111 -13.01 -4.89 19.20
N SER A 112 -12.65 -4.79 20.49
CA SER A 112 -11.93 -5.84 21.25
C SER A 112 -12.83 -6.75 22.10
N ARG A 113 -14.15 -6.71 21.88
CA ARG A 113 -15.14 -7.49 22.62
C ARG A 113 -14.96 -9.01 22.41
N PRO A 114 -15.38 -9.83 23.39
CA PRO A 114 -15.31 -11.30 23.31
C PRO A 114 -16.31 -11.93 22.32
N GLU A 115 -17.18 -11.10 21.72
CA GLU A 115 -18.18 -11.52 20.72
C GLU A 115 -17.93 -10.83 19.38
N VAL A 116 -18.41 -11.45 18.30
CA VAL A 116 -18.39 -10.84 16.97
C VAL A 116 -19.23 -9.57 16.99
N THR A 117 -18.60 -8.43 16.68
CA THR A 117 -19.26 -7.12 16.71
C THR A 117 -19.13 -6.45 15.34
N SER A 118 -20.27 -6.13 14.73
CA SER A 118 -20.36 -5.40 13.47
C SER A 118 -20.92 -4.00 13.72
N MET A 119 -20.26 -2.97 13.18
CA MET A 119 -20.66 -1.58 13.36
C MET A 119 -20.28 -0.74 12.14
N TYR A 120 -21.16 0.18 11.76
CA TYR A 120 -20.80 1.28 10.86
C TYR A 120 -20.14 2.40 11.68
N PRO A 121 -18.95 2.88 11.30
CA PRO A 121 -18.34 4.02 11.97
C PRO A 121 -19.29 5.24 11.99
N PRO A 122 -19.50 5.88 13.15
CA PRO A 122 -20.47 6.96 13.28
C PRO A 122 -19.91 8.26 12.70
N LEU A 123 -20.14 8.47 11.40
CA LEU A 123 -19.79 9.69 10.69
C LEU A 123 -21.04 10.52 10.40
N SER A 124 -20.94 11.84 10.61
CA SER A 124 -22.00 12.74 10.14
C SER A 124 -21.97 12.84 8.61
N PRO A 125 -23.11 13.17 7.96
CA PRO A 125 -23.16 13.34 6.51
C PRO A 125 -22.12 14.35 5.99
N ALA A 126 -21.91 15.47 6.70
CA ALA A 126 -20.92 16.47 6.33
C ALA A 126 -19.48 15.91 6.30
N HIS A 127 -19.09 15.08 7.28
CA HIS A 127 -17.76 14.45 7.27
C HIS A 127 -17.65 13.36 6.20
N MET A 128 -18.74 12.65 5.91
CA MET A 128 -18.78 11.67 4.82
C MET A 128 -18.59 12.34 3.46
N GLU A 129 -19.24 13.48 3.21
CA GLU A 129 -19.05 14.27 1.99
C GLU A 129 -17.59 14.67 1.81
N ILE A 130 -16.94 15.20 2.85
CA ILE A 130 -15.52 15.58 2.81
C ILE A 130 -14.63 14.37 2.51
N LEU A 131 -14.90 13.23 3.15
CA LEU A 131 -14.14 11.99 2.99
C LEU A 131 -14.18 11.46 1.55
N VAL A 132 -15.34 11.53 0.89
CA VAL A 132 -15.51 10.97 -0.46
C VAL A 132 -15.32 12.01 -1.57
N ALA A 133 -15.28 13.31 -1.26
CA ALA A 133 -15.24 14.39 -2.23
C ALA A 133 -14.09 14.24 -3.24
N GLU A 134 -12.87 13.97 -2.76
CA GLU A 134 -11.70 13.79 -3.63
C GLU A 134 -11.87 12.60 -4.59
N THR A 135 -12.42 11.49 -4.10
CA THR A 135 -12.68 10.29 -4.91
C THR A 135 -13.78 10.50 -5.93
N VAL A 136 -14.89 11.13 -5.53
CA VAL A 136 -15.99 11.45 -6.45
C VAL A 136 -15.52 12.41 -7.54
N TYR A 137 -14.72 13.41 -7.19
CA TYR A 137 -14.11 14.32 -8.14
C TYR A 137 -13.20 13.55 -9.14
N ALA A 138 -12.33 12.68 -8.64
CA ALA A 138 -11.43 11.88 -9.48
C ALA A 138 -12.19 10.96 -10.45
N ILE A 139 -13.25 10.28 -9.97
CA ILE A 139 -14.09 9.42 -10.82
C ILE A 139 -14.76 10.26 -11.92
N THR A 140 -15.32 11.41 -11.56
CA THR A 140 -16.01 12.28 -12.51
C THR A 140 -15.06 12.84 -13.57
N ALA A 141 -13.83 13.18 -13.18
CA ALA A 141 -12.81 13.69 -14.10
C ALA A 141 -12.35 12.65 -15.13
N ILE A 142 -12.36 11.36 -14.78
CA ILE A 142 -11.87 10.27 -15.63
C ILE A 142 -12.99 9.59 -16.43
N GLY A 143 -14.19 9.51 -15.87
CA GLY A 143 -15.31 8.73 -16.43
C GLY A 143 -15.78 9.19 -17.82
N GLY A 144 -15.44 10.42 -18.23
CA GLY A 144 -15.74 10.95 -19.57
C GLY A 144 -14.55 11.00 -20.53
N HIS A 145 -13.39 10.50 -20.13
CA HIS A 145 -12.18 10.57 -20.95
C HIS A 145 -12.18 9.45 -22.01
N GLU A 146 -11.80 9.76 -23.27
CA GLU A 146 -11.76 8.75 -24.34
C GLU A 146 -10.77 7.62 -24.05
N ASN A 147 -9.67 7.98 -23.38
CA ASN A 147 -8.59 7.06 -23.01
C ASN A 147 -8.32 7.17 -21.50
N PRO A 148 -9.18 6.63 -20.64
CA PRO A 148 -8.97 6.71 -19.21
C PRO A 148 -7.72 5.90 -18.84
N PRO A 149 -6.94 6.33 -17.82
CA PRO A 149 -5.77 5.59 -17.39
C PRO A 149 -6.17 4.24 -16.78
N SER A 150 -5.31 3.22 -16.90
CA SER A 150 -5.56 1.93 -16.24
C SER A 150 -5.57 2.04 -14.72
N ARG A 151 -4.82 2.99 -14.16
CA ARG A 151 -4.67 3.21 -12.71
C ARG A 151 -4.75 4.70 -12.40
N HIS A 152 -5.53 5.04 -11.38
CA HIS A 152 -5.62 6.41 -10.87
C HIS A 152 -5.50 6.44 -9.36
N ILE A 153 -4.53 7.22 -8.86
CA ILE A 153 -4.29 7.39 -7.43
C ILE A 153 -5.02 8.64 -6.96
N VAL A 154 -5.89 8.48 -5.96
CA VAL A 154 -6.65 9.59 -5.40
C VAL A 154 -5.93 10.17 -4.19
N GLY A 155 -5.85 11.50 -4.13
CA GLY A 155 -5.29 12.23 -3.00
C GLY A 155 -3.79 12.47 -3.08
N GLN A 156 -3.35 13.60 -2.55
CA GLN A 156 -1.95 14.05 -2.61
C GLN A 156 -1.00 13.09 -1.87
N GLU A 157 -1.42 12.55 -0.72
CA GLU A 157 -0.62 11.62 0.06
C GLU A 157 -0.34 10.32 -0.71
N GLY A 158 -1.37 9.76 -1.36
CA GLY A 158 -1.22 8.55 -2.18
C GLY A 158 -0.25 8.77 -3.33
N VAL A 159 -0.41 9.89 -4.05
CA VAL A 159 0.47 10.26 -5.16
C VAL A 159 1.92 10.42 -4.71
N ALA A 160 2.17 11.12 -3.60
CA ALA A 160 3.52 11.29 -3.06
C ALA A 160 4.14 9.94 -2.68
N SER A 161 3.35 9.08 -2.03
CA SER A 161 3.80 7.76 -1.57
C SER A 161 4.17 6.83 -2.72
N VAL A 162 3.38 6.82 -3.80
CA VAL A 162 3.70 6.00 -4.99
C VAL A 162 4.91 6.55 -5.73
N LYS A 163 5.03 7.89 -5.85
CA LYS A 163 6.21 8.52 -6.46
C LYS A 163 7.50 8.16 -5.71
N GLU A 164 7.49 8.23 -4.39
CA GLU A 164 8.63 7.83 -3.54
C GLU A 164 8.99 6.35 -3.76
N LYS A 165 8.00 5.45 -3.76
CA LYS A 165 8.24 4.03 -4.04
C LYS A 165 8.86 3.79 -5.41
N LEU A 166 8.30 4.39 -6.47
CA LEU A 166 8.83 4.21 -7.83
C LEU A 166 10.28 4.70 -7.93
N LYS A 167 10.60 5.80 -7.24
CA LYS A 167 11.98 6.28 -7.14
C LYS A 167 12.88 5.24 -6.46
N THR A 168 12.53 4.76 -5.27
CA THR A 168 13.34 3.75 -4.55
C THR A 168 13.51 2.47 -5.34
N VAL A 169 12.42 1.95 -5.94
CA VAL A 169 12.48 0.72 -6.77
C VAL A 169 13.37 0.93 -8.01
N SER A 170 13.35 2.11 -8.60
CA SER A 170 14.24 2.44 -9.72
C SER A 170 15.69 2.50 -9.29
N GLU A 171 15.99 3.08 -8.12
CA GLU A 171 17.35 3.12 -7.57
C GLU A 171 17.88 1.71 -7.26
N GLU A 172 17.07 0.89 -6.58
CA GLU A 172 17.40 -0.51 -6.28
C GLU A 172 17.62 -1.33 -7.56
N LEU A 173 16.82 -1.10 -8.61
CA LEU A 173 16.97 -1.79 -9.89
C LEU A 173 18.30 -1.44 -10.56
N GLU A 174 18.66 -0.16 -10.60
CA GLU A 174 19.92 0.30 -11.21
C GLU A 174 21.14 -0.23 -10.44
N ASP A 175 21.08 -0.24 -9.10
CA ASP A 175 22.15 -0.77 -8.25
C ASP A 175 22.45 -2.25 -8.52
N PHE A 176 21.43 -3.05 -8.89
CA PHE A 176 21.54 -4.49 -9.11
C PHE A 176 21.33 -4.92 -10.57
N ILE A 177 21.42 -3.98 -11.52
CA ILE A 177 21.11 -4.27 -12.92
C ILE A 177 22.07 -5.29 -13.56
N GLN A 178 23.36 -5.23 -13.21
CA GLN A 178 24.37 -6.17 -13.71
C GLN A 178 24.12 -7.60 -13.19
N SER A 179 23.70 -7.73 -11.94
CA SER A 179 23.31 -9.03 -11.37
C SER A 179 22.08 -9.60 -12.07
N SER A 180 21.16 -8.74 -12.50
CA SER A 180 19.97 -9.15 -13.25
C SER A 180 20.34 -9.66 -14.64
N TYR A 181 21.23 -8.97 -15.37
CA TYR A 181 21.68 -9.40 -16.71
C TYR A 181 22.56 -10.64 -16.71
N ALA A 182 23.33 -10.88 -15.65
CA ALA A 182 24.25 -12.01 -15.58
C ALA A 182 23.55 -13.39 -15.59
N VAL A 183 22.24 -13.44 -15.39
CA VAL A 183 21.43 -14.67 -15.37
C VAL A 183 20.93 -15.05 -16.77
N ASP A 184 21.07 -14.16 -17.76
CA ASP A 184 20.67 -14.46 -19.14
C ASP A 184 21.56 -15.55 -19.74
N TYR A 185 20.97 -16.73 -19.96
CA TYR A 185 21.62 -17.78 -20.73
C TYR A 185 21.62 -17.36 -22.19
N ALA A 186 22.79 -16.94 -22.70
CA ALA A 186 22.97 -16.73 -24.13
C ALA A 186 22.76 -18.08 -24.85
N ALA A 187 21.57 -18.29 -25.39
CA ALA A 187 21.25 -19.41 -26.26
C ALA A 187 21.95 -19.22 -27.62
N GLY A 188 23.27 -19.39 -27.63
CA GLY A 188 24.10 -19.35 -28.83
C GLY A 188 25.46 -18.67 -28.63
N GLY A 189 26.46 -19.45 -28.23
CA GLY A 189 27.86 -19.25 -28.66
C GLY A 189 28.74 -18.35 -27.79
N ASP A 190 29.74 -18.98 -27.16
CA ASP A 190 31.11 -18.47 -27.01
C ASP A 190 31.28 -16.95 -26.84
N GLN A 191 31.15 -16.47 -25.60
CA GLN A 191 31.88 -15.27 -25.19
C GLN A 191 33.00 -15.69 -24.25
N LYS A 192 34.18 -15.80 -24.85
CA LYS A 192 35.47 -15.60 -24.19
C LYS A 192 35.28 -14.56 -23.10
N ARG A 193 35.51 -14.97 -21.84
CA ARG A 193 35.86 -14.07 -20.73
C ARG A 193 36.72 -12.95 -21.31
N ALA A 194 36.15 -11.75 -21.37
CA ALA A 194 36.86 -10.58 -21.84
C ALA A 194 38.03 -10.36 -20.89
N SER A 195 39.20 -10.82 -21.32
CA SER A 195 40.52 -10.46 -20.84
C SER A 195 40.61 -8.95 -20.75
N LYS A 196 40.59 -8.43 -19.52
CA LYS A 196 40.97 -7.05 -19.22
C LYS A 196 41.95 -7.06 -18.06
N ASP A 197 43.12 -7.64 -18.30
CA ASP A 197 44.32 -7.54 -17.46
C ASP A 197 45.58 -7.33 -18.32
N GLU A 198 45.45 -6.68 -19.49
CA GLU A 198 46.59 -6.14 -20.24
C GLU A 198 46.39 -4.64 -20.44
N ASN A 199 46.69 -3.86 -19.39
CA ASN A 199 47.10 -2.44 -19.48
C ASN A 199 47.71 -1.95 -18.16
N ILE A 200 48.55 -2.78 -17.54
CA ILE A 200 49.46 -2.37 -16.47
C ILE A 200 50.86 -2.81 -16.91
N PHE A 201 51.77 -1.84 -17.02
CA PHE A 201 53.17 -1.89 -17.52
C PHE A 201 53.42 -1.53 -18.99
N GLY A 202 53.17 -0.26 -19.30
CA GLY A 202 53.79 0.43 -20.43
C GLY A 202 54.20 1.85 -20.04
N MET A 203 55.24 2.01 -19.20
CA MET A 203 55.94 3.30 -19.02
C MET A 203 57.32 3.07 -18.40
N GLY A 204 58.39 3.22 -19.20
CA GLY A 204 59.77 3.05 -18.75
C GLY A 204 60.78 3.48 -19.82
N THR A 205 60.95 4.79 -19.93
CA THR A 205 61.95 5.51 -20.73
C THR A 205 63.39 5.05 -20.47
N GLY A 206 64.22 4.98 -21.52
CA GLY A 206 65.68 4.84 -21.38
C GLY A 206 66.40 4.69 -22.72
N ASN A 207 66.64 5.81 -23.40
CA ASN A 207 67.47 5.89 -24.61
C ASN A 207 68.96 5.91 -24.21
N GLY A 208 69.76 4.94 -24.67
CA GLY A 208 71.20 4.86 -24.42
C GLY A 208 72.01 5.48 -25.57
N GLY A 209 73.01 6.31 -25.24
CA GLY A 209 74.23 6.44 -26.04
C GLY A 209 74.95 5.10 -26.09
N VAL A 210 75.76 4.77 -27.09
CA VAL A 210 76.73 5.54 -27.86
C VAL A 210 76.83 4.93 -29.26
#